data_AF-A0A3D1Q796-F1
#
_entry.id   AF-A0A3D1Q796-F1
#
_cell.length_a   1.000
_cell.length_b   1.000
_cell.length_c   1.000
_cell.angle_alpha   90.00
_cell.angle_beta   90.00
_cell.angle_gamma   90.00
#
_symmetry.space_group_name_H-M   'P 1'
#
loop_
_entity.id
_entity.type
_entity.pdbx_description
1 polymer ?
#
loop_
_entity_poly.entity_id
_entity_poly.type
_entity_poly.pdbx_seq_one_letter_code
_entity_poly.pdbx_strand_id
1 'polypeptide(L)' 'MGLKPKGKGRLESKAISEELIEQAILLRREVPSRSIAQIIQILEWEGKAGPGEIKRSTLQEKLSERGYSSRQMRIY' A
#
# COMPACT_ATOMS: atom_id res chain seq x y z
N MET A 1 22.37 9.18 19.93
CA MET A 1 22.06 8.64 18.60
C MET A 1 21.89 7.14 18.74
N GLY A 2 20.85 6.53 18.17
CA GLY A 2 20.80 5.08 18.20
C GLY A 2 19.53 4.42 17.66
N LEU A 3 19.43 4.35 16.32
CA LEU A 3 18.77 3.32 15.51
C LEU A 3 17.47 2.66 16.03
N LYS A 4 16.33 3.16 15.55
CA LYS A 4 15.05 2.44 15.59
C LYS A 4 15.14 1.20 14.67
N PRO A 5 14.72 0.03 15.14
CA PRO A 5 14.97 -1.23 14.43
C PRO A 5 14.23 -1.22 13.09
N LYS A 6 14.94 -1.66 12.05
CA LYS A 6 14.35 -2.11 10.78
C LYS A 6 13.37 -3.23 11.13
N GLY A 7 12.08 -2.91 11.17
CA GLY A 7 10.99 -3.85 11.42
C GLY A 7 10.89 -4.87 10.29
N LYS A 8 11.79 -5.86 10.30
CA LYS A 8 11.64 -7.10 9.55
C LYS A 8 10.65 -7.97 10.32
N GLY A 9 9.39 -7.54 10.37
CA GLY A 9 8.25 -8.28 10.93
C GLY A 9 7.65 -9.11 9.80
N ARG A 10 8.07 -10.36 9.63
CA ARG A 10 7.49 -11.54 10.29
C ARG A 10 6.13 -11.87 9.66
N LEU A 11 6.15 -12.97 8.91
CA LEU A 11 5.00 -13.71 8.43
C LEU A 11 3.94 -13.87 9.54
N GLU A 12 2.98 -12.96 9.59
CA GLU A 12 1.69 -13.20 10.24
C GLU A 12 0.60 -13.03 9.17
N SER A 13 0.23 -14.20 8.66
CA SER A 13 -0.79 -14.46 7.66
C SER A 13 -2.05 -13.59 7.85
N LYS A 14 -2.27 -12.65 6.90
CA LYS A 14 -3.54 -12.06 6.41
C LYS A 14 -3.61 -10.52 6.34
N ALA A 15 -2.72 -9.76 6.98
CA ALA A 15 -2.81 -8.29 6.98
C ALA A 15 -1.62 -7.64 6.27
N ILE A 16 -1.88 -6.81 5.25
CA ILE A 16 -0.88 -5.93 4.64
C ILE A 16 -0.32 -5.01 5.73
N SER A 17 1.01 -4.91 5.84
CA SER A 17 1.68 -4.02 6.80
C SER A 17 1.21 -2.57 6.66
N GLU A 18 1.05 -1.87 7.78
CA GLU A 18 0.56 -0.49 7.78
C GLU A 18 1.47 0.45 6.98
N GLU A 19 2.79 0.30 7.10
CA GLU A 19 3.77 1.05 6.31
C GLU A 19 3.49 0.93 4.80
N LEU A 20 3.12 -0.26 4.36
CA LEU A 20 2.88 -0.56 2.96
C LEU A 20 1.58 0.11 2.46
N ILE A 21 0.59 0.19 3.33
CA ILE A 21 -0.66 0.89 3.06
C ILE A 21 -0.44 2.41 3.05
N GLU A 22 0.36 2.95 3.97
CA GLU A 22 0.75 4.36 3.94
C GLU A 22 1.47 4.72 2.64
N GLN A 23 2.39 3.88 2.18
CA GLN A 23 3.08 4.05 0.90
C GLN A 23 2.11 4.02 -0.28
N ALA A 24 1.14 3.09 -0.26
CA ALA A 24 0.07 3.05 -1.26
C ALA A 24 -0.80 4.32 -1.24
N ILE A 25 -1.08 4.87 -0.06
CA ILE A 25 -1.83 6.13 0.10
C ILE A 25 -1.04 7.29 -0.48
N LEU A 26 0.26 7.40 -0.18
CA LEU A 26 1.13 8.45 -0.72
C LEU A 26 1.11 8.44 -2.25
N LEU A 27 1.35 7.27 -2.85
CA LEU A 27 1.34 7.09 -4.31
C LEU A 27 -0.01 7.46 -4.93
N ARG A 28 -1.11 7.22 -4.20
CA ARG A 28 -2.46 7.53 -4.65
C ARG A 28 -2.84 9.00 -4.46
N ARG A 29 -2.33 9.65 -3.41
CA ARG A 29 -2.50 11.10 -3.19
C ARG A 29 -1.73 11.92 -4.21
N GLU A 30 -0.55 11.46 -4.61
CA GLU A 30 0.21 12.11 -5.69
C GLU A 30 -0.54 12.03 -7.02
N VAL A 31 -1.12 10.87 -7.33
CA VAL A 31 -1.86 10.65 -8.58
C VAL A 31 -3.16 9.90 -8.28
N PRO A 32 -4.30 10.60 -8.14
CA PRO A 32 -5.60 9.95 -7.84
C PRO A 32 -6.07 9.01 -8.98
N SER A 33 -5.59 9.27 -10.20
CA SER A 33 -5.82 8.44 -11.40
C SER A 33 -4.98 7.15 -11.41
N ARG A 34 -4.04 6.98 -10.47
CA ARG A 34 -3.15 5.82 -10.41
C ARG A 34 -3.94 4.56 -10.05
N SER A 35 -3.77 3.54 -10.88
CA SER A 35 -4.42 2.25 -10.68
C SER A 35 -3.75 1.44 -9.55
N ILE A 36 -4.54 0.66 -8.83
CA ILE A 36 -4.07 -0.23 -7.76
C ILE A 36 -2.96 -1.18 -8.25
N ALA A 37 -3.06 -1.68 -9.47
CA ALA A 37 -2.03 -2.55 -10.07
C ALA A 37 -0.67 -1.83 -10.22
N GLN A 38 -0.69 -0.55 -10.57
CA GLN A 38 0.51 0.28 -10.66
C GLN A 38 1.11 0.55 -9.27
N ILE A 39 0.25 0.81 -8.27
CA ILE A 39 0.71 0.98 -6.89
C ILE A 39 1.42 -0.29 -6.41
N ILE A 40 0.84 -1.46 -6.65
CA ILE A 40 1.46 -2.75 -6.31
C ILE A 40 2.81 -2.91 -7.02
N GLN A 41 2.87 -2.63 -8.32
CA GLN A 41 4.13 -2.67 -9.08
C GLN A 41 5.22 -1.79 -8.48
N ILE A 42 4.87 -0.58 -8.04
CA ILE A 42 5.83 0.35 -7.42
C ILE A 42 6.31 -0.21 -6.07
N LEU A 43 5.39 -0.71 -5.25
CA LEU A 43 5.72 -1.32 -3.96
C LEU A 43 6.60 -2.56 -4.11
N GLU A 44 6.35 -3.35 -5.15
CA GLU A 44 7.18 -4.50 -5.54
C GLU A 44 8.56 -4.05 -6.01
N TRP A 45 8.64 -3.00 -6.84
CA TRP A 45 9.91 -2.44 -7.32
C TRP A 45 10.74 -1.81 -6.20
N GLU A 46 10.11 -1.19 -5.20
CA GLU A 46 10.79 -0.67 -4.01
C GLU A 46 11.23 -1.77 -3.04
N GLY A 47 10.85 -3.03 -3.28
CA GLY A 47 11.13 -4.16 -2.38
C GLY A 47 10.37 -4.08 -1.06
N LYS A 48 9.28 -3.29 -1.00
CA LYS A 48 8.38 -3.20 0.16
C LYS A 48 7.40 -4.37 0.21
N ALA A 49 7.02 -4.88 -0.96
CA ALA A 49 6.17 -6.06 -1.12
C ALA A 49 6.86 -7.10 -2.02
N GLY A 50 6.64 -8.38 -1.77
CA GLY A 50 7.02 -9.44 -2.70
C GLY A 50 6.13 -9.46 -3.96
N PRO A 51 6.63 -9.92 -5.13
CA PRO A 51 5.84 -10.10 -6.33
C PRO A 51 4.65 -11.04 -6.09
N GLY A 52 3.43 -10.52 -6.18
CA GLY A 52 2.20 -11.28 -5.91
C GLY A 52 1.86 -11.47 -4.43
N GLU A 53 2.62 -10.87 -3.52
CA GLU A 53 2.34 -10.86 -2.08
C GLU A 53 1.07 -10.06 -1.74
N ILE A 54 0.79 -9.03 -2.54
CA ILE A 54 -0.36 -8.16 -2.38
C ILE A 54 -1.34 -8.33 -3.52
N LYS A 55 -2.54 -8.81 -3.19
CA LYS A 55 -3.65 -8.84 -4.16
C LYS A 55 -4.22 -7.44 -4.34
N ARG A 56 -4.56 -7.10 -5.59
CA ARG A 56 -5.24 -5.85 -5.96
C ARG A 56 -6.48 -5.59 -5.11
N SER A 57 -7.35 -6.59 -4.92
CA SER A 57 -8.55 -6.46 -4.10
C SER A 57 -8.23 -6.13 -2.64
N THR A 58 -7.20 -6.76 -2.05
CA THR A 58 -6.78 -6.50 -0.67
C THR A 58 -6.25 -5.09 -0.49
N LEU A 59 -5.40 -4.61 -1.41
CA LEU A 59 -4.89 -3.23 -1.34
C LEU A 59 -6.01 -2.20 -1.54
N GLN A 60 -6.94 -2.49 -2.46
CA GLN A 60 -8.10 -1.65 -2.70
C GLN A 60 -8.99 -1.55 -1.46
N GLU A 61 -9.32 -2.66 -0.81
CA GLU A 61 -10.09 -2.68 0.44
C GLU A 61 -9.38 -1.84 1.51
N LYS A 62 -8.09 -2.08 1.74
CA LYS A 62 -7.31 -1.36 2.76
C LYS A 62 -7.23 0.14 2.52
N LEU A 63 -7.12 0.57 1.25
CA LEU A 63 -7.19 1.98 0.87
C LEU A 63 -8.59 2.54 1.10
N SER A 64 -9.62 1.79 0.74
CA SER A 64 -11.02 2.18 0.92
C SER A 64 -11.41 2.30 2.39
N GLU A 65 -10.98 1.37 3.25
CA GLU A 65 -11.17 1.42 4.71
C GLU A 65 -10.57 2.69 5.32
N ARG A 66 -9.45 3.19 4.77
CA ARG A 66 -8.81 4.44 5.19
C ARG A 66 -9.38 5.71 4.50
N GLY A 67 -10.41 5.58 3.66
CA GLY A 67 -11.03 6.72 2.98
C GLY A 67 -10.38 7.14 1.65
N TYR A 68 -9.46 6.33 1.12
CA TYR A 68 -8.76 6.54 -0.16
C TYR A 68 -9.30 5.64 -1.27
N SER A 69 -10.60 5.36 -1.22
CA SER A 69 -11.28 4.57 -2.25
C SER A 69 -11.27 5.31 -3.59
N SER A 70 -11.28 4.55 -4.69
CA SER A 70 -11.43 5.11 -6.05
C SER A 70 -12.66 6.00 -6.19
N ARG A 71 -13.70 5.72 -5.42
CA ARG A 71 -14.95 6.50 -5.42
C ARG A 71 -14.82 7.82 -4.65
N GLN A 72 -14.05 7.85 -3.57
CA GLN A 72 -13.80 9.07 -2.77
C GLN A 72 -12.78 9.99 -3.45
N MET A 73 -11.78 9.42 -4.13
CA MET A 73 -10.80 10.18 -4.91
C MET A 73 -11.39 10.89 -6.13
N ARG A 74 -12.62 10.58 -6.55
CA ARG A 74 -13.31 11.30 -7.64
C ARG A 74 -13.81 12.69 -7.21
N ILE A 75 -13.86 12.96 -5.90
CA ILE A 75 -14.29 14.25 -5.35
C ILE A 75 -13.10 15.23 -5.26
N TYR A 76 -11.86 14.72 -5.31
CA TYR A 76 -10.62 15.49 -5.41
C TYR A 76 -10.17 15.61 -6.86
#